data_AF-A0A7V7MZE6-F1
#
_entry.id   AF-A0A7V7MZE6-F1
#
_cell.length_a   1.000
_cell.length_b   1.000
_cell.length_c   1.000
_cell.angle_alpha   90.00
_cell.angle_beta   90.00
_cell.angle_gamma   90.00
#
_symmetry.space_group_name_H-M   'P 1'
#
loop_
_entity.id
_entity.type
_entity.pdbx_description
1 polymer ?
#
loop_
_entity_poly.entity_id
_entity_poly.type
_entity_poly.pdbx_seq_one_letter_code
_entity_poly.pdbx_strand_id
1 'polypeptide(L)' 'FAEFNMWSSIGGFAFGLAQVFFVYIVIKTVRGGQKATAQVWDDAKGLEWTVPSPAPHHTFDEYKPVDLSKMAHGDNH' A
#
# COMPACT_ATOMS: atom_id res chain seq x y z
N PHE A 1 18.37 32.95 14.50
CA PHE A 1 18.00 32.66 13.09
C PHE A 1 18.96 31.68 12.44
N ALA A 2 20.29 31.88 12.49
CA ALA A 2 21.28 30.96 11.90
C ALA A 2 21.16 29.50 12.41
N GLU A 3 20.96 29.30 13.71
CA GLU A 3 20.75 27.96 14.29
C GLU A 3 19.55 27.21 13.69
N PHE A 4 18.40 27.89 13.58
CA PHE A 4 17.20 27.29 12.98
C PHE A 4 17.39 26.99 11.49
N ASN A 5 18.07 27.86 10.75
CA ASN A 5 18.38 27.62 9.34
C ASN A 5 19.33 26.43 9.15
N MET A 6 20.28 26.23 10.06
CA MET A 6 21.17 25.07 10.08
C MET A 6 20.37 23.79 10.32
N TRP A 7 19.48 23.77 11.31
CA TRP A 7 18.57 22.64 11.55
C TRP A 7 17.66 22.34 10.35
N SER A 8 17.09 23.37 9.73
CA SER A 8 16.30 23.23 8.50
C SER A 8 17.13 22.63 7.35
N SER A 9 18.40 23.02 7.22
CA SER A 9 19.29 22.49 6.19
C SER A 9 19.61 21.01 6.43
N ILE A 10 19.92 20.63 7.67
CA ILE A 10 20.15 19.22 8.05
C ILE A 10 18.90 18.38 7.76
N GLY A 11 17.72 18.86 8.16
CA GLY A 11 16.45 18.20 7.87
C GLY A 11 16.17 18.08 6.37
N GLY A 12 16.48 19.12 5.59
CA GLY A 12 16.33 19.13 4.13
C GLY A 12 17.22 18.09 3.45
N PHE A 13 18.50 17.98 3.84
CA PHE A 13 19.39 16.95 3.31
C PHE A 13 18.96 15.54 3.72
N ALA A 14 18.55 15.35 4.98
CA ALA A 14 18.02 14.06 5.45
C ALA A 14 16.76 13.64 4.67
N PHE A 15 15.85 14.59 4.42
CA PHE A 15 14.68 14.35 3.58
C PHE A 15 15.06 14.00 2.13
N GLY A 16 16.01 14.72 1.54
CA GLY A 16 16.52 14.41 0.21
C GLY A 16 17.11 13.00 0.09
N LEU A 17 17.88 12.55 1.10
CA LEU A 17 18.39 11.18 1.16
C LEU A 17 17.27 10.14 1.31
N ALA A 18 16.23 10.44 2.09
CA ALA A 18 15.06 9.57 2.23
C ALA A 18 14.31 9.39 0.89
N GLN A 19 14.23 10.43 0.06
CA GLN A 19 13.62 10.33 -1.28
C GLN A 19 14.39 9.38 -2.20
N VAL A 20 15.73 9.45 -2.21
CA VAL A 20 16.57 8.52 -2.99
C VAL A 20 16.36 7.08 -2.52
N PHE A 21 16.32 6.86 -1.21
CA PHE A 21 16.05 5.55 -0.63
C PHE A 21 14.64 5.03 -0.98
N PHE A 22 13.62 5.88 -0.96
CA PHE A 22 12.26 5.54 -1.37
C PHE A 22 12.21 5.07 -2.83
N VAL A 23 12.81 5.83 -3.76
CA VAL A 23 12.88 5.44 -5.18
C VAL A 23 13.61 4.11 -5.36
N TYR A 24 14.71 3.90 -4.62
CA TYR A 24 15.43 2.62 -4.64
C TYR A 24 14.52 1.46 -4.20
N ILE A 25 13.73 1.61 -3.13
CA ILE A 25 12.77 0.59 -2.68
C ILE A 25 11.72 0.34 -3.77
N VAL A 26 11.12 1.37 -4.35
CA VAL A 26 10.12 1.24 -5.41
C VAL A 26 10.67 0.47 -6.62
N ILE A 27 11.87 0.80 -7.08
CA ILE A 27 12.51 0.09 -8.21
C ILE A 27 12.75 -1.36 -7.83
N LYS A 28 13.23 -1.62 -6.61
CA LYS A 28 13.50 -2.98 -6.12
C LYS A 28 12.23 -3.82 -6.04
N THR A 29 11.13 -3.27 -5.52
CA THR A 29 9.85 -4.00 -5.34
C THR A 29 9.11 -4.21 -6.65
N VAL A 30 9.24 -3.30 -7.61
CA VAL A 30 8.68 -3.48 -8.97
C VAL A 30 9.45 -4.54 -9.76
N ARG A 31 10.78 -4.60 -9.62
CA ARG A 31 11.62 -5.53 -10.39
C ARG A 31 11.68 -6.95 -9.82
N GLY A 32 11.21 -7.17 -8.60
CA GLY A 32 11.15 -8.51 -8.00
C GLY A 32 10.84 -8.50 -6.51
N GLY A 33 10.78 -9.70 -5.94
CA GLY A 33 10.45 -9.90 -4.52
C GLY A 33 9.36 -10.95 -4.32
N GLN A 34 8.88 -11.06 -3.08
CA GLN A 34 7.73 -11.90 -2.76
C GLN A 34 6.47 -11.27 -3.36
N LYS A 35 5.67 -12.09 -4.04
CA LYS A 35 4.38 -11.64 -4.57
C LYS A 35 3.44 -11.32 -3.42
N ALA A 36 2.71 -10.22 -3.55
CA ALA A 36 1.64 -9.86 -2.65
C ALA A 36 0.56 -10.95 -2.63
N THR A 37 0.06 -11.28 -1.44
CA THR A 37 -1.18 -12.03 -1.25
C THR A 37 -2.38 -11.18 -1.67
N ALA A 38 -3.57 -11.80 -1.81
CA ALA A 38 -4.82 -11.07 -2.06
C ALA A 38 -5.15 -10.08 -0.94
N GLN A 39 -4.79 -10.43 0.31
CA GLN A 39 -4.89 -9.58 1.49
C GLN A 39 -3.48 -9.36 2.07
N VAL A 40 -2.90 -8.17 1.85
CA VAL A 40 -1.54 -7.85 2.31
C VAL A 40 -1.49 -7.17 3.67
N TRP A 41 -2.61 -6.66 4.16
CA TRP A 41 -2.72 -5.99 5.47
C TRP A 41 -3.57 -6.82 6.43
N ASP A 42 -3.19 -6.80 7.70
CA ASP A 42 -4.00 -7.39 8.76
C ASP A 42 -5.34 -6.65 8.85
N ASP A 43 -6.42 -7.41 9.04
CA ASP A 43 -7.80 -6.92 9.15
C ASP A 43 -8.33 -6.11 7.95
N ALA A 44 -7.69 -6.22 6.78
CA ALA A 44 -8.20 -5.58 5.58
C ALA A 44 -9.58 -6.16 5.19
N LYS A 45 -10.60 -5.29 5.19
CA LYS A 45 -11.99 -5.61 4.84
C LYS A 45 -12.39 -4.92 3.55
N GLY A 46 -13.25 -5.55 2.76
CA GLY A 46 -13.68 -5.04 1.46
C GLY A 46 -13.55 -6.05 0.32
N LEU A 47 -14.21 -5.77 -0.80
CA LEU A 47 -14.22 -6.65 -1.97
C LEU A 47 -12.85 -6.69 -2.66
N GLU A 48 -12.07 -5.61 -2.55
CA GLU A 48 -10.73 -5.46 -3.10
C GLU A 48 -9.71 -6.45 -2.50
N TRP A 49 -10.00 -7.06 -1.35
CA TRP A 49 -9.16 -8.08 -0.70
C TRP A 49 -9.55 -9.51 -1.06
N THR A 50 -10.64 -9.69 -1.82
CA THR A 50 -11.11 -11.01 -2.29
C THR A 50 -10.50 -11.41 -3.64
N VAL A 51 -9.78 -10.49 -4.27
CA VAL A 51 -9.24 -10.64 -5.64
C VAL A 51 -7.73 -10.84 -5.58
N PRO A 52 -7.16 -11.65 -6.50
CA PRO A 52 -5.72 -11.90 -6.50
C PRO A 52 -4.94 -10.63 -6.85
N SER A 53 -3.69 -10.55 -6.38
CA SER A 53 -2.72 -9.52 -6.79
C SER A 53 -1.75 -10.12 -7.81
N PRO A 54 -1.63 -9.57 -9.03
CA PRO A 54 -2.33 -8.40 -9.58
C PRO A 54 -3.80 -8.67 -9.95
N ALA A 55 -4.63 -7.63 -9.87
CA ALA A 55 -6.07 -7.73 -10.14
C ALA A 55 -6.33 -8.04 -11.64
N PRO A 56 -7.27 -8.96 -11.96
CA PRO A 56 -7.72 -9.19 -13.33
C PRO A 56 -8.40 -7.94 -13.91
N HIS A 57 -8.31 -7.74 -15.23
CA HIS A 57 -8.91 -6.59 -15.94
C HIS A 57 -10.43 -6.43 -15.69
N HIS A 58 -11.14 -7.55 -15.53
CA HIS A 58 -12.56 -7.59 -15.20
C HIS A 58 -12.74 -8.31 -13.87
N THR A 59 -12.64 -7.55 -12.78
CA THR A 59 -12.44 -8.10 -11.44
C THR A 59 -13.70 -8.70 -10.81
N PHE A 60 -14.90 -8.26 -11.21
CA PHE A 60 -16.18 -8.62 -10.56
C PHE A 60 -17.28 -9.05 -11.55
N ASP A 61 -16.90 -9.55 -12.73
CA ASP A 61 -17.88 -10.00 -13.74
C ASP A 61 -18.64 -11.26 -13.30
N GLU A 62 -18.00 -12.12 -12.50
CA GLU A 62 -18.61 -13.31 -11.92
C GLU A 62 -18.99 -13.06 -10.45
N TYR A 63 -20.26 -13.25 -10.12
CA TYR A 63 -20.73 -13.16 -8.74
C TYR A 63 -20.12 -14.28 -7.90
N LYS A 64 -19.45 -13.91 -6.81
CA LYS A 64 -19.02 -14.83 -5.75
C LYS A 64 -19.76 -14.47 -4.46
N PRO A 65 -20.33 -15.44 -3.73
CA PRO A 65 -20.92 -15.19 -2.41
C PRO A 65 -19.90 -14.49 -1.52
N VAL A 66 -20.30 -13.36 -0.92
CA VAL A 66 -19.41 -12.54 -0.11
C VAL A 66 -19.68 -12.77 1.37
N ASP A 67 -18.62 -12.96 2.15
CA ASP A 67 -18.67 -13.02 3.60
C ASP A 67 -18.86 -11.61 4.17
N LEU A 68 -20.03 -11.36 4.78
CA LEU A 68 -20.40 -10.05 5.34
C LEU A 68 -19.43 -9.60 6.44
N SER A 69 -18.87 -10.53 7.23
CA SER A 69 -17.94 -10.20 8.31
C SER A 69 -16.62 -9.58 7.81
N LYS A 70 -16.30 -9.83 6.53
CA LYS A 70 -15.11 -9.34 5.83
C LYS A 70 -15.42 -8.18 4.89
N MET A 71 -16.67 -7.73 4.80
CA MET A 71 -17.02 -6.51 4.09
C MET A 71 -16.71 -5.27 4.94
N ALA A 72 -16.36 -4.17 4.29
CA ALA A 72 -16.12 -2.91 4.97
C ALA A 72 -17.33 -2.41 5.79
N HIS A 73 -18.55 -2.79 5.39
CA HIS A 73 -19.82 -2.36 6.01
C HIS A 73 -20.85 -3.49 6.19
N GLY A 74 -20.42 -4.75 6.20
CA GLY A 74 -21.35 -5.90 6.26
C GLY A 74 -22.05 -6.10 7.61
N ASP A 75 -21.56 -5.48 8.67
CA ASP A 75 -22.06 -5.65 10.04
C ASP A 75 -23.25 -4.71 10.38
N ASN A 76 -23.68 -3.85 9.44
CA ASN A 76 -24.70 -2.81 9.62
C ASN A 76 -26.07 -3.13 8.98
N HIS A 77 -26.27 -4.33 8.46
CA HIS A 77 -27.48 -4.79 7.78
C HIS A 77 -27.84 -6.22 8.18
#